data_AF-A0A2E5FS53-F1
#
_entry.id   AF-A0A2E5FS53-F1
#
_cell.length_a   1.000
_cell.length_b   1.000
_cell.length_c   1.000
_cell.angle_alpha   90.00
_cell.angle_beta   90.00
_cell.angle_gamma   90.00
#
_symmetry.space_group_name_H-M   'P 1'
#
loop_
_entity.id
_entity.type
_entity.pdbx_description
1 polymer ?
#
loop_
_entity_poly.entity_id
_entity_poly.type
_entity_poly.pdbx_seq_one_letter_code
_entity_poly.pdbx_strand_id
1 'polypeptide(L)'
;MELNELQDLMENLYGQEDRSRGLPSTVAWLCEEVGELAQAVRKGSQEDQLHELADVLAWLASLSNQLDLSLDMAMQRYVENPP
;
A
#
# COMPACT_ATOMS: atom_id res chain seq x y z
N MET A 1 11.77 1.81 -9.33
CA MET A 1 11.36 2.28 -8.01
C MET A 1 11.48 1.08 -7.09
N GLU A 2 12.33 1.18 -6.10
CA GLU A 2 12.45 0.20 -5.01
C GLU A 2 11.34 0.42 -3.97
N LEU A 3 11.10 -0.52 -3.04
CA LEU A 3 9.99 -0.40 -2.08
C LEU A 3 10.19 0.77 -1.11
N ASN A 4 11.42 1.04 -0.69
CA ASN A 4 11.74 2.22 0.10
C ASN A 4 11.47 3.53 -0.66
N GLU A 5 11.77 3.59 -1.96
CA GLU A 5 11.50 4.77 -2.79
C GLU A 5 9.99 5.02 -2.93
N LEU A 6 9.18 3.96 -3.06
CA LEU A 6 7.72 4.05 -3.02
C LEU A 6 7.24 4.56 -1.65
N GLN A 7 7.77 3.99 -0.57
CA GLN A 7 7.41 4.35 0.79
C GLN A 7 7.73 5.83 1.09
N ASP A 8 8.91 6.30 0.70
CA ASP A 8 9.34 7.69 0.81
C ASP A 8 8.47 8.61 -0.05
N LEU A 9 8.11 8.19 -1.26
CA LEU A 9 7.21 8.96 -2.12
C LEU A 9 5.85 9.16 -1.45
N MET A 10 5.26 8.12 -0.87
CA MET A 10 3.96 8.23 -0.18
C MET A 10 4.05 9.10 1.07
N GLU A 11 5.13 8.99 1.85
CA GLU A 11 5.37 9.86 3.00
C GLU A 11 5.45 11.34 2.59
N ASN A 12 6.16 11.64 1.50
CA ASN A 12 6.31 13.01 0.99
C ASN A 12 5.01 13.59 0.42
N LEU A 13 4.17 12.76 -0.21
CA LEU A 13 2.92 13.22 -0.83
C LEU A 13 1.77 13.32 0.17
N TYR A 14 1.65 12.37 1.11
CA TYR A 14 0.43 12.18 1.90
C TYR A 14 0.67 11.99 3.40
N GLY A 15 1.93 11.92 3.86
CA GLY A 15 2.24 11.55 5.25
C GLY A 15 1.60 12.44 6.30
N GLN A 16 1.46 13.75 6.04
CA GLN A 16 0.80 14.67 6.98
C GLN A 16 -0.70 14.39 7.08
N GLU A 17 -1.38 14.24 5.95
CA GLU A 17 -2.81 13.94 5.86
C GLU A 17 -3.13 12.55 6.41
N ASP A 18 -2.25 11.57 6.17
CA ASP A 18 -2.36 10.22 6.70
C ASP A 18 -2.26 10.25 8.23
N ARG A 19 -1.27 10.94 8.80
CA ARG A 19 -1.18 11.11 10.26
C ARG A 19 -2.39 11.83 10.84
N SER A 20 -2.93 12.82 10.13
CA SER A 20 -4.11 13.56 10.58
C SER A 20 -5.40 12.71 10.56
N ARG A 21 -5.59 11.83 9.57
CA ARG A 21 -6.78 10.95 9.50
C ARG A 21 -6.69 9.76 10.49
N GLY A 22 -5.46 9.35 10.82
CA GLY A 22 -5.17 8.32 11.80
C GLY A 22 -5.27 6.89 11.25
N LEU A 23 -4.68 5.96 12.01
CA LEU A 23 -4.49 4.57 11.61
C LEU A 23 -5.78 3.82 11.23
N PRO A 24 -6.91 3.93 11.97
CA PRO A 24 -8.13 3.21 11.61
C PRO A 24 -8.68 3.62 10.24
N SER A 25 -8.58 4.89 9.88
CA SER A 25 -9.03 5.39 8.58
C SER A 25 -8.12 4.90 7.45
N THR A 26 -6.80 4.87 7.64
CA THR A 26 -5.88 4.31 6.64
C THR A 26 -6.11 2.81 6.40
N VAL A 27 -6.37 2.04 7.46
CA VAL A 27 -6.74 0.61 7.32
C VAL A 27 -8.07 0.46 6.57
N ALA A 28 -9.05 1.33 6.83
CA ALA A 28 -10.32 1.31 6.11
C ALA A 28 -10.14 1.56 4.61
N TRP A 29 -9.34 2.57 4.24
CA TRP A 29 -9.00 2.84 2.84
C TRP A 29 -8.26 1.67 2.20
N LEU A 30 -7.21 1.12 2.84
CA LEU A 30 -6.52 -0.05 2.30
C LEU A 30 -7.49 -1.23 2.03
N CYS A 31 -8.45 -1.48 2.91
CA CYS A 31 -9.46 -2.52 2.72
C CYS A 31 -10.42 -2.21 1.56
N GLU A 32 -10.80 -0.94 1.37
CA GLU A 32 -11.62 -0.47 0.25
C GLU A 32 -10.93 -0.77 -1.08
N GLU A 33 -9.66 -0.40 -1.19
CA GLU A 33 -8.82 -0.53 -2.38
C GLU A 33 -8.56 -2.00 -2.75
N VAL A 34 -8.39 -2.86 -1.74
CA VAL A 34 -8.37 -4.33 -1.96
C VAL A 34 -9.71 -4.83 -2.51
N GLY A 35 -10.83 -4.23 -2.10
CA GLY A 35 -12.15 -4.52 -2.63
C GLY A 35 -12.31 -4.07 -4.09
N GLU A 36 -11.80 -2.90 -4.44
CA GLU A 36 -11.79 -2.37 -5.81
C GLU A 36 -10.90 -3.21 -6.72
N LEU A 37 -9.69 -3.58 -6.25
CA LEU A 37 -8.83 -4.54 -6.95
C LEU A 37 -9.53 -5.88 -7.19
N ALA A 38 -10.23 -6.42 -6.19
CA ALA A 38 -10.98 -7.66 -6.36
C ALA A 38 -12.10 -7.52 -7.41
N GLN A 39 -12.73 -6.35 -7.51
CA GLN A 39 -13.72 -6.05 -8.53
C GLN A 39 -13.07 -5.95 -9.92
N ALA A 40 -11.95 -5.25 -10.06
CA ALA A 40 -11.20 -5.10 -11.30
C ALA A 40 -10.68 -6.44 -11.83
N VAL A 41 -10.17 -7.31 -10.95
CA VAL A 41 -9.77 -8.68 -11.32
C VAL A 41 -10.95 -9.49 -11.86
N ARG A 42 -12.13 -9.36 -11.25
CA ARG A 42 -13.31 -10.15 -11.65
C ARG A 42 -13.96 -9.67 -12.95
N LYS A 43 -13.95 -8.35 -13.21
CA LYS A 43 -14.79 -7.75 -14.26
C LYS A 43 -14.13 -6.62 -15.06
N GLY A 44 -12.99 -6.11 -14.61
CA GLY A 44 -12.29 -4.98 -15.20
C GLY A 44 -11.34 -5.38 -16.32
N SER A 45 -10.81 -4.36 -16.98
CA SER A 45 -9.72 -4.46 -17.95
C SER A 45 -8.38 -4.68 -17.25
N GLN A 46 -7.34 -4.98 -18.02
CA GLN A 46 -5.97 -5.02 -17.51
C GLN A 46 -5.49 -3.64 -17.02
N GLU A 47 -6.03 -2.57 -17.61
CA GLU A 47 -5.75 -1.19 -17.17
C GLU A 47 -6.38 -0.92 -15.80
N ASP A 48 -7.65 -1.32 -15.60
CA ASP A 48 -8.33 -1.20 -14.31
C ASP A 48 -7.55 -2.00 -13.24
N GLN A 49 -7.15 -3.24 -13.56
CA GLN A 49 -6.37 -4.07 -12.62
C GLN A 49 -5.05 -3.43 -12.23
N LEU A 50 -4.35 -2.80 -13.18
CA LEU A 50 -3.09 -2.13 -12.91
C LEU A 50 -3.29 -0.87 -12.05
N HIS A 51 -4.39 -0.16 -12.26
CA HIS A 51 -4.79 1.01 -11.48
C HIS A 51 -5.01 0.63 -10.01
N GLU A 52 -5.94 -0.29 -9.75
CA GLU A 52 -6.27 -0.69 -8.38
C GLU A 52 -5.09 -1.39 -7.67
N LEU A 53 -4.24 -2.08 -8.42
CA LEU A 53 -3.03 -2.67 -7.87
C LEU A 53 -2.05 -1.60 -7.38
N ALA A 54 -1.95 -0.48 -8.12
CA ALA A 54 -1.13 0.65 -7.71
C ALA A 54 -1.69 1.32 -6.45
N ASP A 55 -3.00 1.46 -6.34
CA ASP A 55 -3.63 2.07 -5.17
C ASP A 55 -3.46 1.20 -3.91
N VAL A 56 -3.62 -0.12 -4.02
CA VAL A 56 -3.31 -1.04 -2.91
C VAL A 56 -1.86 -0.90 -2.45
N LEU A 57 -0.90 -0.77 -3.38
CA LEU A 57 0.51 -0.55 -3.05
C LEU A 57 0.72 0.80 -2.35
N ALA A 58 0.09 1.87 -2.84
CA ALA A 58 0.19 3.21 -2.26
C ALA A 58 -0.33 3.23 -0.82
N TRP A 59 -1.51 2.67 -0.58
CA TRP A 59 -2.11 2.63 0.76
C TRP A 59 -1.37 1.70 1.73
N LEU A 60 -0.78 0.61 1.23
CA LEU A 60 0.10 -0.22 2.04
C LEU A 60 1.35 0.55 2.49
N ALA A 61 1.96 1.32 1.60
CA ALA A 61 3.10 2.18 1.91
C ALA A 61 2.73 3.28 2.92
N SER A 62 1.60 3.96 2.73
CA SER A 62 1.06 4.93 3.71
C SER A 62 0.84 4.30 5.09
N LEU A 63 0.26 3.10 5.15
CA LEU A 63 0.07 2.38 6.40
C LEU A 63 1.42 2.02 7.06
N SER A 64 2.39 1.55 6.29
CA SER A 64 3.75 1.26 6.76
C SER A 64 4.43 2.47 7.37
N ASN A 65 4.28 3.65 6.77
CA ASN A 65 4.80 4.91 7.32
C ASN A 65 4.17 5.26 8.68
N GLN A 66 2.85 5.10 8.82
CA GLN A 66 2.18 5.37 10.10
C GLN A 66 2.53 4.37 11.21
N LEU A 67 2.87 3.15 10.83
CA LEU A 67 3.31 2.10 11.75
C LEU A 67 4.81 2.15 12.08
N ASP A 68 5.56 3.04 11.42
CA ASP A 68 7.02 3.10 11.50
C ASP A 68 7.69 1.76 11.13
N LEU A 69 7.20 1.14 10.04
CA LEU A 69 7.69 -0.14 9.52
C LEU A 69 8.27 0.03 8.11
N SER A 70 9.40 -0.62 7.85
CA SER A 70 10.01 -0.64 6.51
C SER A 70 9.46 -1.78 5.65
N LEU A 71 8.96 -1.45 4.45
CA LEU A 71 8.53 -2.45 3.47
C LEU A 71 9.67 -3.36 3.02
N ASP A 72 10.86 -2.80 2.76
CA ASP A 72 12.05 -3.58 2.40
C ASP A 72 12.41 -4.62 3.47
N MET A 73 12.45 -4.19 4.74
CA MET A 73 12.73 -5.11 5.86
C MET A 73 11.64 -6.17 6.00
N ALA A 74 10.36 -5.82 5.76
CA ALA A 74 9.26 -6.80 5.80
C ALA A 74 9.46 -7.89 4.72
N MET A 75 9.96 -7.52 3.54
CA MET A 75 10.19 -8.44 2.44
C MET A 75 11.41 -9.35 2.63
N GLN A 76 12.41 -8.96 3.43
CA GLN A 76 13.57 -9.82 3.75
C GLN A 76 13.15 -11.19 4.30
N ARG A 77 12.00 -11.27 5.00
CA ARG A 77 11.44 -12.52 5.50
C ARG A 77 11.35 -13.60 4.42
N TYR A 78 10.95 -13.24 3.20
CA TYR A 78 10.79 -14.20 2.10
C TYR A 78 12.12 -14.65 1.49
N VAL A 79 13.21 -13.90 1.71
CA VAL A 79 14.56 -14.28 1.29
C VAL A 79 15.20 -15.20 2.33
N GLU A 80 15.05 -14.87 3.61
CA GLU A 80 15.74 -15.57 4.69
C GLU A 80 15.01 -16.83 5.17
N ASN A 81 13.69 -16.78 5.26
CA ASN A 81 12.87 -17.87 5.77
C ASN A 81 11.44 -17.85 5.19
N PRO A 82 11.27 -18.21 3.90
CA PRO A 82 9.96 -18.31 3.28
C PRO A 82 9.13 -19.42 3.94
N PRO A 83 7.79 -19.27 4.00
CA PRO A 83 6.88 -20.27 4.54
C PRO A 83 6.84 -21.57 3.74
#